data_AF-A0A449AQB5-F1
#
_entry.id   AF-A0A449AQB5-F1
#
_cell.length_a   1.000
_cell.length_b   1.000
_cell.length_c   1.000
_cell.angle_alpha   90.00
_cell.angle_beta   90.00
_cell.angle_gamma   90.00
#
_symmetry.space_group_name_H-M   'P 1'
#
loop_
_entity.id
_entity.type
_entity.pdbx_description
1 polymer ?
#
loop_
_entity_poly.entity_id
_entity_poly.type
_entity_poly.pdbx_seq_one_letter_code
_entity_poly.pdbx_strand_id
1 'polypeptide(L)'
;MNKIKIYIDFEAITFNYLARINYMYFKKLDEEKIDLPYCYTIGYFKNQDKKKNFKTLSNIFDLTPLFKMKNINNFWIKAREILLSDIKQLINYNGENNILDNIEFYSWNNTLESPILEKLFNLKSNDLSNGINIGLDKLVPKSLFKSEYFEKTFKSKINELSPKVKFNNETSSGRIAACLGALLIINGNPFYFKKSKLSRHLSDEDIEIIISDVLSYNKDDVVKLSYIEKNKDKTNEVANLIKSFIYQKNKISNTSSRICNCINGIQKTIEISSLPSNIKISEFIEKLNYKIEETTLRKENDQAALKLNNFYTKVLSSIVSDKSIIKLLEYIDMEDTIDDLILILEKENFILESQKNKINLKIKQVASE
;
A
#
# COMPACT_ATOMS: atom_id res chain seq x y z
N MET A 1 30.55 21.41 -5.18
CA MET A 1 30.33 21.28 -3.72
C MET A 1 29.28 20.22 -3.50
N ASN A 2 29.45 19.33 -2.50
CA ASN A 2 28.40 18.37 -2.15
C ASN A 2 27.27 19.11 -1.44
N LYS A 3 26.05 19.01 -1.98
CA LYS A 3 24.85 19.56 -1.35
C LYS A 3 24.58 18.89 0.00
N ILE A 4 23.92 19.62 0.90
CA ILE A 4 23.50 19.16 2.22
C ILE A 4 22.32 18.20 2.03
N LYS A 5 22.46 16.96 2.50
CA LYS A 5 21.37 15.98 2.46
C LYS A 5 20.39 16.20 3.60
N ILE A 6 19.12 16.40 3.26
CA ILE A 6 18.00 16.46 4.20
C ILE A 6 17.11 15.24 3.95
N TYR A 7 16.98 14.40 4.97
CA TYR A 7 16.06 13.28 4.96
C TYR A 7 14.69 13.78 5.37
N ILE A 8 13.63 13.42 4.67
CA ILE A 8 12.29 13.97 4.92
C ILE A 8 11.23 12.90 4.76
N ASP A 9 10.20 13.04 5.58
CA ASP A 9 8.97 12.28 5.51
C ASP A 9 7.77 13.19 5.85
N PHE A 10 6.62 12.94 5.23
CA PHE A 10 5.38 13.67 5.49
C PHE A 10 4.28 12.70 5.89
N GLU A 11 3.45 13.08 6.87
CA GLU A 11 2.09 12.56 6.91
C GLU A 11 1.15 13.51 6.19
N ALA A 12 0.33 12.94 5.33
CA ALA A 12 -0.65 13.66 4.55
C ALA A 12 -2.03 13.04 4.64
N ILE A 13 -3.04 13.88 4.41
CA ILE A 13 -4.44 13.47 4.33
C ILE A 13 -4.75 13.23 2.87
N THR A 14 -5.07 11.98 2.53
CA THR A 14 -5.39 11.60 1.17
C THR A 14 -6.71 12.21 0.70
N PHE A 15 -6.83 12.48 -0.60
CA PHE A 15 -8.00 13.17 -1.16
C PHE A 15 -9.34 12.46 -0.85
N ASN A 16 -9.37 11.13 -0.78
CA ASN A 16 -10.57 10.37 -0.42
C ASN A 16 -11.16 10.79 0.95
N TYR A 17 -10.34 11.13 1.95
CA TYR A 17 -10.81 11.64 3.24
C TYR A 17 -11.18 13.11 3.15
N LEU A 18 -10.39 13.92 2.45
CA LEU A 18 -10.67 15.35 2.23
C LEU A 18 -11.97 15.59 1.47
N ALA A 19 -12.27 14.79 0.45
CA ALA A 19 -13.49 14.85 -0.35
C ALA A 19 -14.75 14.65 0.52
N ARG A 20 -14.66 13.77 1.53
CA ARG A 20 -15.73 13.54 2.51
C ARG A 20 -15.90 14.73 3.46
N ILE A 21 -14.87 15.55 3.67
CA ILE A 21 -14.94 16.81 4.42
C ILE A 21 -15.49 17.94 3.55
N ASN A 22 -14.90 18.20 2.40
CA ASN A 22 -15.38 19.22 1.46
C ASN A 22 -14.74 19.04 0.09
N TYR A 23 -15.38 18.25 -0.76
CA TYR A 23 -14.92 18.01 -2.13
C TYR A 23 -14.59 19.31 -2.88
N MET A 24 -15.47 20.32 -2.87
CA MET A 24 -15.27 21.54 -3.66
C MET A 24 -14.07 22.36 -3.18
N TYR A 25 -13.84 22.41 -1.88
CA TYR A 25 -12.70 23.13 -1.32
C TYR A 25 -11.36 22.43 -1.62
N PHE A 26 -11.34 21.11 -1.61
CA PHE A 26 -10.12 20.31 -1.82
C PHE A 26 -9.94 19.79 -3.25
N LYS A 27 -10.87 20.04 -4.18
CA LYS A 27 -10.84 19.52 -5.56
C LYS A 27 -9.52 19.77 -6.29
N LYS A 28 -8.93 20.96 -6.08
CA LYS A 28 -7.66 21.33 -6.69
C LYS A 28 -6.51 20.38 -6.32
N LEU A 29 -6.54 19.81 -5.12
CA LEU A 29 -5.55 18.83 -4.69
C LEU A 29 -5.63 17.52 -5.49
N ASP A 30 -6.85 17.07 -5.83
CA ASP A 30 -7.06 15.90 -6.68
C ASP A 30 -6.61 16.15 -8.13
N GLU A 31 -6.94 17.32 -8.67
CA GLU A 31 -6.50 17.75 -10.01
C GLU A 31 -4.98 17.83 -10.12
N GLU A 32 -4.32 18.32 -9.07
CA GLU A 32 -2.85 18.37 -8.97
C GLU A 32 -2.23 17.03 -8.53
N LYS A 33 -3.04 16.04 -8.11
CA LYS A 33 -2.61 14.76 -7.53
C LYS A 33 -1.65 14.92 -6.33
N ILE A 34 -1.97 15.86 -5.45
CA ILE A 34 -1.16 16.18 -4.26
C ILE A 34 -2.01 15.92 -3.01
N ASP A 35 -1.53 15.08 -2.10
CA ASP A 35 -2.16 14.92 -0.79
C ASP A 35 -1.86 16.12 0.12
N LEU A 36 -2.73 16.43 1.07
CA LEU A 36 -2.56 17.58 1.95
C LEU A 36 -1.63 17.22 3.12
N PRO A 37 -0.39 17.71 3.17
CA PRO A 37 0.49 17.44 4.31
C PRO A 37 -0.06 18.12 5.56
N TYR A 38 0.14 17.49 6.71
CA TYR A 38 -0.20 18.09 8.00
C TYR A 38 0.87 17.85 9.07
N CYS A 39 1.73 16.85 8.90
CA CYS A 39 2.89 16.58 9.72
C CYS A 39 4.12 16.39 8.82
N TYR A 40 5.30 16.71 9.34
CA TYR A 40 6.55 16.34 8.71
C TYR A 40 7.64 16.09 9.73
N THR A 41 8.65 15.36 9.30
CA THR A 41 9.94 15.27 9.97
C THR A 41 11.04 15.49 8.96
N ILE A 42 12.05 16.27 9.37
CA ILE A 42 13.30 16.45 8.64
C ILE A 42 14.46 15.93 9.46
N GLY A 43 15.48 15.38 8.78
CA GLY A 43 16.64 14.76 9.38
C GLY A 43 17.93 15.14 8.68
N TYR A 44 19.03 15.27 9.44
CA TYR A 44 20.33 15.70 8.95
C TYR A 44 21.48 15.07 9.75
N PHE A 45 22.57 14.71 9.08
CA PHE A 45 23.81 14.28 9.73
C PHE A 45 24.70 15.48 10.06
N LYS A 46 24.84 15.79 11.36
CA LYS A 46 25.77 16.81 11.84
C LYS A 46 27.20 16.35 11.56
N ASN A 47 27.82 16.98 10.56
CA ASN A 47 29.11 16.65 9.95
C ASN A 47 28.99 15.59 8.84
N GLN A 48 29.87 15.68 7.82
CA GLN A 48 29.92 14.71 6.71
C GLN A 48 30.24 13.28 7.16
N ASP A 49 30.66 13.09 8.42
CA ASP A 49 30.84 11.79 9.02
C ASP A 49 29.46 11.19 9.40
N LYS A 50 28.86 10.49 8.43
CA LYS A 50 27.52 9.88 8.45
C LYS A 50 27.26 8.93 9.64
N LYS A 51 28.24 8.66 10.49
CA LYS A 51 28.17 7.58 11.49
C LYS A 51 27.59 8.02 12.83
N LYS A 52 27.84 9.24 13.32
CA LYS A 52 27.66 9.53 14.76
C LYS A 52 26.54 10.48 15.17
N ASN A 53 26.10 11.43 14.34
CA ASN A 53 25.18 12.48 14.81
C ASN A 53 24.01 12.77 13.84
N PHE A 54 23.00 11.90 13.81
CA PHE A 54 21.76 12.19 13.09
C PHE A 54 20.83 13.02 13.99
N LYS A 55 20.42 14.19 13.51
CA LYS A 55 19.45 15.06 14.17
C LYS A 55 18.15 15.05 13.39
N THR A 56 17.04 15.12 14.11
CA THR A 56 15.69 15.24 13.52
C THR A 56 14.97 16.43 14.12
N LEU A 57 14.09 17.04 13.33
CA LEU A 57 13.10 18.01 13.78
C LEU A 57 11.76 17.61 13.17
N SER A 58 10.75 17.45 14.01
CA SER A 58 9.38 17.07 13.63
C SER A 58 8.43 18.18 14.00
N ASN A 59 7.45 18.48 13.14
CA ASN A 59 6.48 19.54 13.40
C ASN A 59 5.13 19.28 12.72
N ILE A 60 4.10 19.95 13.21
CA ILE A 60 2.76 19.99 12.61
C ILE A 60 2.61 21.30 11.85
N PHE A 61 2.09 21.24 10.63
CA PHE A 61 1.79 22.45 9.87
C PHE A 61 0.65 23.25 10.50
N ASP A 62 0.69 24.58 10.38
CA ASP A 62 -0.41 25.44 10.82
C ASP A 62 -1.67 25.19 9.97
N LEU A 63 -2.63 24.45 10.53
CA LEU A 63 -3.90 24.11 9.88
C LEU A 63 -4.96 25.23 10.01
N THR A 64 -4.67 26.32 10.73
CA THR A 64 -5.60 27.46 10.92
C THR A 64 -6.16 28.04 9.61
N PRO A 65 -5.40 28.14 8.49
CA PRO A 65 -5.95 28.59 7.21
C PRO A 65 -7.12 27.71 6.73
N LEU A 66 -7.04 26.40 6.96
CA LEU A 66 -8.07 25.42 6.58
C LEU A 66 -9.28 25.50 7.51
N PHE A 67 -9.04 25.72 8.81
CA PHE A 67 -10.08 25.91 9.82
C PHE A 67 -10.97 27.13 9.53
N LYS A 68 -10.36 28.19 9.01
CA LYS A 68 -11.02 29.44 8.63
C LYS A 68 -11.55 29.45 7.19
N MET A 69 -11.47 28.32 6.46
CA MET A 69 -11.82 28.20 5.04
C MET A 69 -11.19 29.29 4.16
N LYS A 70 -9.96 29.72 4.50
CA LYS A 70 -9.21 30.64 3.63
C LYS A 70 -8.82 29.92 2.35
N ASN A 71 -8.36 30.66 1.33
CA ASN A 71 -7.76 30.03 0.15
C ASN A 71 -6.66 29.05 0.57
N ILE A 72 -6.67 27.82 0.03
CA ILE A 72 -5.68 26.77 0.32
C ILE A 72 -4.24 27.21 0.03
N ASN A 73 -4.04 28.18 -0.88
CA ASN A 73 -2.73 28.78 -1.12
C ASN A 73 -2.13 29.42 0.15
N ASN A 74 -2.96 29.93 1.06
CA ASN A 74 -2.48 30.49 2.34
C ASN A 74 -1.90 29.40 3.25
N PHE A 75 -2.42 28.18 3.18
CA PHE A 75 -1.82 27.03 3.86
C PHE A 75 -0.43 26.74 3.27
N TRP A 76 -0.32 26.68 1.93
CA TRP A 76 0.95 26.39 1.26
C TRP A 76 2.04 27.44 1.52
N ILE A 77 1.69 28.73 1.57
CA ILE A 77 2.63 29.82 1.90
C ILE A 77 3.19 29.61 3.32
N LYS A 78 2.31 29.40 4.31
CA LYS A 78 2.73 29.17 5.69
C LYS A 78 3.52 27.88 5.86
N ALA A 79 3.10 26.80 5.22
CA ALA A 79 3.81 25.53 5.25
C ALA A 79 5.24 25.68 4.71
N ARG A 80 5.41 26.44 3.63
CA ARG A 80 6.72 26.76 3.06
C ARG A 80 7.60 27.53 4.04
N GLU A 81 7.06 28.57 4.67
CA GLU A 81 7.78 29.40 5.65
C GLU A 81 8.24 28.59 6.86
N ILE A 82 7.34 27.79 7.44
CA ILE A 82 7.61 26.97 8.62
C ILE A 82 8.67 25.90 8.30
N LEU A 83 8.49 25.12 7.23
CA LEU A 83 9.45 24.08 6.86
C LEU A 83 10.83 24.67 6.53
N LEU A 84 10.89 25.82 5.84
CA LEU A 84 12.16 26.49 5.56
C LEU A 84 12.87 26.97 6.83
N SER A 85 12.11 27.52 7.78
CA SER A 85 12.64 27.94 9.09
C SER A 85 13.22 26.73 9.84
N ASP A 86 12.48 25.63 9.91
CA ASP A 86 12.90 24.42 10.60
C ASP A 86 14.11 23.77 9.95
N ILE A 87 14.22 23.78 8.62
CA ILE A 87 15.43 23.35 7.90
C ILE A 87 16.63 24.19 8.34
N LYS A 88 16.52 25.52 8.33
CA LYS A 88 17.60 26.44 8.74
C LYS A 88 18.01 26.19 10.18
N GLN A 89 17.05 26.00 11.07
CA GLN A 89 17.29 25.66 12.49
C GLN A 89 18.01 24.31 12.62
N LEU A 90 17.54 23.27 11.94
CA LEU A 90 18.09 21.91 12.03
C LEU A 90 19.58 21.87 11.66
N ILE A 91 19.96 22.57 10.59
CA ILE A 91 21.34 22.61 10.09
C ILE A 91 22.17 23.77 10.66
N ASN A 92 21.58 24.61 11.53
CA ASN A 92 22.21 25.81 12.09
C ASN A 92 22.75 26.77 11.02
N TYR A 93 21.93 27.08 10.01
CA TYR A 93 22.30 27.96 8.90
C TYR A 93 21.94 29.42 9.19
N ASN A 94 22.97 30.26 9.25
CA ASN A 94 22.87 31.70 9.49
C ASN A 94 23.22 32.55 8.25
N GLY A 95 23.35 31.93 7.08
CA GLY A 95 23.75 32.63 5.85
C GLY A 95 22.62 33.43 5.20
N GLU A 96 22.99 34.45 4.43
CA GLU A 96 22.05 35.31 3.68
C GLU A 96 21.57 34.67 2.36
N ASN A 97 22.37 33.76 1.79
CA ASN A 97 22.05 33.10 0.53
C ASN A 97 20.86 32.13 0.67
N ASN A 98 20.17 31.88 -0.44
CA ASN A 98 19.08 30.90 -0.49
C ASN A 98 19.58 29.50 -0.15
N ILE A 99 19.22 29.00 1.03
CA ILE A 99 19.66 27.68 1.50
C ILE A 99 19.18 26.54 0.60
N LEU A 100 18.05 26.72 -0.10
CA LEU A 100 17.45 25.70 -0.96
C LEU A 100 18.38 25.27 -2.12
N ASP A 101 19.25 26.16 -2.58
CA ASP A 101 20.20 25.86 -3.66
C ASP A 101 21.29 24.87 -3.21
N ASN A 102 21.52 24.81 -1.90
CA ASN A 102 22.56 24.01 -1.26
C ASN A 102 22.05 22.72 -0.63
N ILE A 103 20.76 22.40 -0.74
CA ILE A 103 20.18 21.17 -0.16
C ILE A 103 19.71 20.19 -1.22
N GLU A 104 19.66 18.92 -0.84
CA GLU A 104 18.98 17.84 -1.56
C GLU A 104 18.10 17.09 -0.57
N PHE A 105 16.84 16.90 -0.95
CA PHE A 105 15.93 16.08 -0.17
C PHE A 105 16.09 14.60 -0.52
N TYR A 106 15.94 13.73 0.48
CA TYR A 106 15.96 12.28 0.35
C TYR A 106 14.77 11.71 1.12
N SER A 107 13.99 10.83 0.49
CA SER A 107 12.88 10.12 1.13
C SER A 107 12.82 8.68 0.67
N TRP A 108 11.97 7.87 1.30
CA TRP A 108 11.75 6.48 0.90
C TRP A 108 10.47 6.35 0.08
N ASN A 109 10.56 5.89 -1.16
CA ASN A 109 9.44 5.83 -2.08
C ASN A 109 8.72 7.19 -2.19
N ASN A 110 9.43 8.14 -2.81
CA ASN A 110 9.13 9.57 -2.87
C ASN A 110 7.81 10.01 -3.54
N THR A 111 6.88 9.10 -3.76
CA THR A 111 5.56 9.36 -4.37
C THR A 111 4.76 10.43 -3.64
N LEU A 112 4.92 10.55 -2.31
CA LEU A 112 4.26 11.58 -1.51
C LEU A 112 5.15 12.83 -1.35
N GLU A 113 6.42 12.67 -0.98
CA GLU A 113 7.29 13.80 -0.65
C GLU A 113 7.61 14.66 -1.87
N SER A 114 7.81 14.06 -3.05
CA SER A 114 8.20 14.82 -4.24
C SER A 114 7.12 15.80 -4.70
N PRO A 115 5.83 15.42 -4.86
CA PRO A 115 4.78 16.38 -5.19
C PRO A 115 4.61 17.50 -4.14
N ILE A 116 4.74 17.18 -2.85
CA ILE A 116 4.66 18.18 -1.77
C ILE A 116 5.84 19.15 -1.83
N LEU A 117 7.07 18.66 -1.99
CA LEU A 117 8.26 19.49 -2.14
C LEU A 117 8.23 20.34 -3.42
N GLU A 118 7.66 19.81 -4.50
CA GLU A 118 7.50 20.53 -5.76
C GLU A 118 6.52 21.70 -5.54
N LYS A 119 5.45 21.48 -4.78
CA LYS A 119 4.51 22.54 -4.40
C LYS A 119 5.11 23.60 -3.48
N LEU A 120 5.92 23.20 -2.51
CA LEU A 120 6.48 24.09 -1.49
C LEU A 120 7.69 24.88 -2.01
N PHE A 121 8.59 24.22 -2.76
CA PHE A 121 9.91 24.75 -3.09
C PHE A 121 10.29 24.59 -4.57
N ASN A 122 9.45 23.98 -5.41
CA ASN A 122 9.82 23.58 -6.77
C ASN A 122 11.05 22.64 -6.80
N LEU A 123 11.12 21.74 -5.81
CA LEU A 123 12.18 20.74 -5.65
C LEU A 123 11.57 19.34 -5.55
N LYS A 124 12.34 18.31 -5.87
CA LYS A 124 11.95 16.90 -5.68
C LYS A 124 12.86 16.23 -4.66
N SER A 125 12.38 15.17 -4.03
CA SER A 125 13.23 14.31 -3.21
C SER A 125 13.84 13.19 -4.05
N ASN A 126 15.06 12.83 -3.72
CA ASN A 126 15.71 11.64 -4.24
C ASN A 126 15.13 10.40 -3.56
N ASP A 127 14.75 9.39 -4.34
CA ASP A 127 14.20 8.14 -3.84
C ASP A 127 15.32 7.20 -3.37
N LEU A 128 15.39 6.97 -2.05
CA LEU A 128 16.32 6.00 -1.46
C LEU A 128 15.92 4.55 -1.74
N SER A 129 14.66 4.30 -2.11
CA SER A 129 14.18 2.96 -2.42
C SER A 129 14.72 2.44 -3.75
N ASN A 130 15.16 3.31 -4.67
CA ASN A 130 15.57 2.92 -6.02
C ASN A 130 14.54 2.00 -6.71
N GLY A 131 13.24 2.31 -6.56
CA GLY A 131 12.15 1.48 -7.08
C GLY A 131 11.84 0.22 -6.26
N ILE A 132 12.39 0.07 -5.05
CA ILE A 132 12.02 -0.98 -4.11
C ILE A 132 10.70 -0.60 -3.42
N ASN A 133 9.60 -1.23 -3.82
CA ASN A 133 8.30 -1.06 -3.15
C ASN A 133 8.18 -1.97 -1.90
N ILE A 134 9.03 -1.75 -0.90
CA ILE A 134 9.01 -2.43 0.40
C ILE A 134 8.97 -1.34 1.48
N GLY A 135 8.03 -1.40 2.43
CA GLY A 135 7.96 -0.44 3.52
C GLY A 135 9.20 -0.47 4.42
N LEU A 136 9.59 0.69 4.97
CA LEU A 136 10.78 0.87 5.80
C LEU A 136 10.86 -0.12 6.97
N ASP A 137 9.73 -0.38 7.64
CA ASP A 137 9.62 -1.32 8.78
C ASP A 137 10.10 -2.75 8.49
N LYS A 138 10.18 -3.13 7.21
CA LYS A 138 10.64 -4.46 6.80
C LYS A 138 12.13 -4.52 6.49
N LEU A 139 12.79 -3.37 6.46
CA LEU A 139 14.20 -3.21 6.07
C LEU A 139 15.08 -2.79 7.24
N VAL A 140 14.46 -2.58 8.41
CA VAL A 140 15.13 -2.19 9.65
C VAL A 140 14.86 -3.22 10.74
N PRO A 141 15.81 -3.45 11.67
CA PRO A 141 15.61 -4.39 12.77
C PRO A 141 14.51 -3.91 13.71
N LYS A 142 13.53 -4.77 13.99
CA LYS A 142 12.42 -4.45 14.91
C LYS A 142 12.86 -4.13 16.33
N SER A 143 14.02 -4.63 16.76
CA SER A 143 14.58 -4.33 18.08
C SER A 143 15.00 -2.87 18.25
N LEU A 144 15.17 -2.12 17.16
CA LEU A 144 15.65 -0.74 17.18
C LEU A 144 14.53 0.30 17.03
N PHE A 145 13.35 -0.11 16.57
CA PHE A 145 12.27 0.78 16.16
C PHE A 145 10.94 0.32 16.76
N LYS A 146 10.02 1.25 16.99
CA LYS A 146 8.73 0.92 17.58
C LYS A 146 7.89 0.15 16.55
N SER A 147 7.32 -0.98 16.95
CA SER A 147 6.54 -1.84 16.04
C SER A 147 5.05 -1.46 15.96
N GLU A 148 4.55 -0.70 16.92
CA GLU A 148 3.13 -0.40 17.07
C GLU A 148 2.91 1.09 17.41
N TYR A 149 2.08 1.73 16.60
CA TYR A 149 1.65 3.11 16.76
C TYR A 149 0.13 3.15 16.87
N PHE A 150 -0.41 4.18 17.52
CA PHE A 150 -1.86 4.47 17.59
C PHE A 150 -2.74 3.41 18.29
N GLU A 151 -2.17 2.31 18.81
CA GLU A 151 -2.95 1.21 19.40
C GLU A 151 -3.83 1.65 20.57
N LYS A 152 -3.34 2.53 21.44
CA LYS A 152 -4.09 3.06 22.59
C LYS A 152 -5.08 4.15 22.21
N THR A 153 -4.81 4.88 21.14
CA THR A 153 -5.44 6.18 20.93
C THR A 153 -6.75 6.07 20.16
N PHE A 154 -6.86 5.16 19.18
CA PHE A 154 -7.94 5.31 18.19
C PHE A 154 -8.62 4.09 17.59
N LYS A 155 -8.15 2.85 17.81
CA LYS A 155 -8.81 1.65 17.25
C LYS A 155 -10.29 1.51 17.70
N SER A 156 -10.62 1.98 18.91
CA SER A 156 -11.99 1.93 19.45
C SER A 156 -12.81 3.21 19.21
N LYS A 157 -12.18 4.38 18.98
CA LYS A 157 -12.88 5.68 19.03
C LYS A 157 -13.06 6.38 17.67
N ILE A 158 -12.31 6.03 16.62
CA ILE A 158 -12.32 6.79 15.34
C ILE A 158 -13.70 6.75 14.66
N ASN A 159 -14.38 5.60 14.74
CA ASN A 159 -15.69 5.40 14.14
C ASN A 159 -16.80 6.09 14.94
N GLU A 160 -16.65 6.15 16.26
CA GLU A 160 -17.55 6.88 17.14
C GLU A 160 -17.45 8.38 16.90
N LEU A 161 -16.25 8.88 16.62
CA LEU A 161 -15.97 10.30 16.44
C LEU A 161 -16.52 10.86 15.13
N SER A 162 -16.59 10.08 14.04
CA SER A 162 -17.13 10.55 12.76
C SER A 162 -17.96 9.51 12.00
N PRO A 163 -19.26 9.36 12.33
CA PRO A 163 -20.14 8.39 11.66
C PRO A 163 -20.33 8.70 10.16
N LYS A 164 -20.12 9.96 9.73
CA LYS A 164 -20.29 10.40 8.34
C LYS A 164 -19.02 10.27 7.49
N VAL A 165 -17.83 10.35 8.09
CA VAL A 165 -16.59 10.20 7.32
C VAL A 165 -16.27 8.72 7.09
N LYS A 166 -16.96 7.78 7.76
CA LYS A 166 -16.82 6.31 7.59
C LYS A 166 -15.37 5.92 7.34
N PHE A 167 -14.52 6.14 8.33
CA PHE A 167 -13.21 5.52 8.32
C PHE A 167 -13.46 4.02 8.30
N ASN A 168 -12.90 3.29 7.34
CA ASN A 168 -12.97 1.83 7.43
C ASN A 168 -12.22 1.41 8.70
N ASN A 169 -12.37 0.16 9.14
CA ASN A 169 -11.44 -0.39 10.14
C ASN A 169 -10.05 -0.49 9.50
N GLU A 170 -9.32 0.62 9.48
CA GLU A 170 -8.00 0.72 8.90
C GLU A 170 -6.99 0.08 9.85
N THR A 171 -6.14 -0.79 9.31
CA THR A 171 -5.14 -1.53 10.08
C THR A 171 -3.72 -1.05 9.83
N SER A 172 -3.52 -0.20 8.81
CA SER A 172 -2.22 0.36 8.47
C SER A 172 -2.00 1.72 9.15
N SER A 173 -0.84 1.90 9.80
CA SER A 173 -0.45 3.14 10.49
C SER A 173 -0.61 4.39 9.63
N GLY A 174 -0.13 4.42 8.39
CA GLY A 174 -0.28 5.59 7.51
C GLY A 174 -1.72 5.98 7.20
N ARG A 175 -2.64 5.00 7.05
CA ARG A 175 -4.07 5.31 6.88
C ARG A 175 -4.69 5.83 8.17
N ILE A 176 -4.27 5.30 9.33
CA ILE A 176 -4.72 5.82 10.63
C ILE A 176 -4.24 7.27 10.78
N ALA A 177 -2.97 7.56 10.49
CA ALA A 177 -2.42 8.92 10.50
C ALA A 177 -3.22 9.86 9.58
N ALA A 178 -3.49 9.47 8.33
CA ALA A 178 -4.33 10.26 7.41
C ALA A 178 -5.74 10.54 7.99
N CYS A 179 -6.37 9.56 8.64
CA CYS A 179 -7.66 9.74 9.33
C CYS A 179 -7.53 10.74 10.49
N LEU A 180 -6.47 10.67 11.28
CA LEU A 180 -6.23 11.58 12.40
C LEU A 180 -6.02 13.01 11.91
N GLY A 181 -5.26 13.23 10.84
CA GLY A 181 -5.14 14.53 10.20
C GLY A 181 -6.49 15.10 9.74
N ALA A 182 -7.34 14.25 9.12
CA ALA A 182 -8.69 14.64 8.73
C ALA A 182 -9.56 15.06 9.94
N LEU A 183 -9.46 14.35 11.06
CA LEU A 183 -10.16 14.69 12.31
C LEU A 183 -9.72 16.04 12.88
N LEU A 184 -8.42 16.35 12.85
CA LEU A 184 -7.90 17.66 13.27
C LEU A 184 -8.53 18.80 12.44
N ILE A 185 -8.65 18.63 11.12
CA ILE A 185 -9.32 19.60 10.24
C ILE A 185 -10.79 19.78 10.59
N ILE A 186 -11.52 18.69 10.80
CA ILE A 186 -12.95 18.78 11.10
C ILE A 186 -13.17 19.43 12.46
N ASN A 187 -12.38 19.07 13.48
CA ASN A 187 -12.51 19.61 14.82
C ASN A 187 -12.17 21.11 14.86
N GLY A 188 -11.12 21.54 14.16
CA GLY A 188 -10.71 22.94 14.10
C GLY A 188 -11.63 23.84 13.27
N ASN A 189 -12.51 23.27 12.43
CA ASN A 189 -13.39 24.03 11.54
C ASN A 189 -14.85 24.05 12.04
N PRO A 190 -15.38 25.20 12.51
CA PRO A 190 -16.74 25.28 13.03
C PRO A 190 -17.83 24.91 12.01
N PHE A 191 -17.61 25.12 10.71
CA PHE A 191 -18.59 24.77 9.67
C PHE A 191 -18.68 23.26 9.47
N TYR A 192 -17.55 22.54 9.44
CA TYR A 192 -17.56 21.08 9.33
C TYR A 192 -18.06 20.41 10.60
N PHE A 193 -17.74 20.99 11.75
CA PHE A 193 -18.28 20.56 13.03
C PHE A 193 -19.82 20.69 13.09
N LYS A 194 -20.36 21.90 12.84
CA LYS A 194 -21.81 22.17 12.92
C LYS A 194 -22.66 21.37 11.94
N LYS A 195 -22.10 20.95 10.79
CA LYS A 195 -22.77 20.05 9.83
C LYS A 195 -22.73 18.56 10.23
N SER A 196 -22.54 18.29 11.53
CA SER A 196 -22.57 16.97 12.19
C SER A 196 -21.61 15.94 11.59
N LYS A 197 -20.42 16.37 11.17
CA LYS A 197 -19.36 15.44 10.74
C LYS A 197 -18.65 14.78 11.91
N LEU A 198 -18.69 15.38 13.10
CA LEU A 198 -18.25 14.74 14.34
C LEU A 198 -19.44 14.50 15.27
N SER A 199 -19.34 13.45 16.09
CA SER A 199 -20.29 13.16 17.17
C SER A 199 -20.04 14.02 18.42
N ARG A 200 -18.77 14.35 18.70
CA ARG A 200 -18.31 15.24 19.77
C ARG A 200 -17.09 16.06 19.35
N HIS A 201 -16.82 17.14 20.06
CA HIS A 201 -15.53 17.81 19.97
C HIS A 201 -14.40 16.91 20.51
N LEU A 202 -13.22 17.02 19.90
CA LEU A 202 -11.99 16.52 20.49
C LEU A 202 -11.60 17.47 21.64
N SER A 203 -11.25 16.92 22.79
CA SER A 203 -10.65 17.71 23.87
C SER A 203 -9.24 18.13 23.49
N ASP A 204 -8.68 19.11 24.21
CA ASP A 204 -7.27 19.50 24.03
C ASP A 204 -6.34 18.30 24.28
N GLU A 205 -6.65 17.47 25.28
CA GLU A 205 -5.93 16.22 25.56
C GLU A 205 -6.02 15.22 24.38
N ASP A 206 -7.19 15.05 23.76
CA ASP A 206 -7.32 14.19 22.57
C ASP A 206 -6.41 14.70 21.43
N ILE A 207 -6.37 16.02 21.21
CA ILE A 207 -5.55 16.66 20.19
C ILE A 207 -4.06 16.47 20.48
N GLU A 208 -3.64 16.68 21.73
CA GLU A 208 -2.25 16.50 22.16
C GLU A 208 -1.78 15.06 21.95
N ILE A 209 -2.61 14.07 22.30
CA ILE A 209 -2.26 12.66 22.10
C ILE A 209 -2.15 12.34 20.60
N ILE A 210 -3.10 12.81 19.78
CA ILE A 210 -3.04 12.63 18.32
C ILE A 210 -1.74 13.21 17.74
N ILE A 211 -1.43 14.45 18.08
CA ILE A 211 -0.24 15.15 17.58
C ILE A 211 1.03 14.41 18.03
N SER A 212 1.11 14.02 19.31
CA SER A 212 2.26 13.31 19.87
C SER A 212 2.51 11.97 19.16
N ASP A 213 1.46 11.17 18.95
CA ASP A 213 1.58 9.88 18.28
C ASP A 213 1.99 10.03 16.80
N VAL A 214 1.39 10.97 16.08
CA VAL A 214 1.71 11.22 14.67
C VAL A 214 3.15 11.73 14.52
N LEU A 215 3.59 12.67 15.37
CA LEU A 215 4.97 13.14 15.37
C LEU A 215 5.94 12.01 15.70
N SER A 216 5.60 11.14 16.67
CA SER A 216 6.45 10.00 17.02
C SER A 216 6.54 8.98 15.88
N TYR A 217 5.44 8.71 15.17
CA TYR A 217 5.40 7.81 14.02
C TYR A 217 6.26 8.35 12.88
N ASN A 218 5.98 9.57 12.45
CA ASN A 218 6.67 10.22 11.33
C ASN A 218 8.17 10.43 11.62
N LYS A 219 8.51 10.75 12.88
CA LYS A 219 9.91 10.87 13.30
C LYS A 219 10.66 9.55 13.15
N ASP A 220 10.03 8.45 13.54
CA ASP A 220 10.65 7.13 13.47
C ASP A 220 11.01 6.76 12.03
N ASP A 221 10.14 7.07 11.07
CA ASP A 221 10.40 6.84 9.64
C ASP A 221 11.64 7.59 9.14
N VAL A 222 11.84 8.85 9.54
CA VAL A 222 13.07 9.59 9.20
C VAL A 222 14.31 9.01 9.90
N VAL A 223 14.19 8.48 11.12
CA VAL A 223 15.30 7.77 11.78
C VAL A 223 15.60 6.44 11.06
N LYS A 224 14.59 5.74 10.52
CA LYS A 224 14.81 4.57 9.65
C LYS A 224 15.54 4.95 8.37
N LEU A 225 15.25 6.10 7.76
CA LEU A 225 16.04 6.59 6.60
C LEU A 225 17.53 6.72 6.93
N SER A 226 17.84 7.26 8.12
CA SER A 226 19.21 7.34 8.62
C SER A 226 19.86 5.98 8.80
N TYR A 227 19.12 5.01 9.36
CA TYR A 227 19.60 3.64 9.49
C TYR A 227 19.91 3.02 8.13
N ILE A 228 19.02 3.18 7.14
CA ILE A 228 19.20 2.67 5.78
C ILE A 228 20.42 3.30 5.11
N GLU A 229 20.61 4.61 5.22
CA GLU A 229 21.80 5.27 4.67
C GLU A 229 23.09 4.71 5.29
N LYS A 230 23.11 4.50 6.62
CA LYS A 230 24.28 3.96 7.34
C LYS A 230 24.56 2.50 6.99
N ASN A 231 23.54 1.72 6.65
CA ASN A 231 23.62 0.28 6.44
C ASN A 231 23.20 -0.13 5.01
N LYS A 232 23.45 0.73 4.03
CA LYS A 232 22.92 0.62 2.66
C LYS A 232 23.11 -0.76 2.04
N ASP A 233 24.29 -1.35 2.19
CA ASP A 233 24.61 -2.66 1.61
C ASP A 233 23.78 -3.78 2.25
N LYS A 234 23.70 -3.81 3.58
CA LYS A 234 22.87 -4.78 4.33
C LYS A 234 21.38 -4.59 4.00
N THR A 235 20.90 -3.35 3.94
CA THR A 235 19.51 -3.07 3.57
C THR A 235 19.19 -3.53 2.15
N ASN A 236 20.12 -3.34 1.20
CA ASN A 236 19.94 -3.82 -0.17
C ASN A 236 19.89 -5.36 -0.24
N GLU A 237 20.72 -6.05 0.53
CA GLU A 237 20.68 -7.51 0.63
C GLU A 237 19.33 -8.01 1.14
N VAL A 238 18.86 -7.44 2.27
CA VAL A 238 17.53 -7.74 2.85
C VAL A 238 16.41 -7.47 1.85
N ALA A 239 16.45 -6.32 1.17
CA ALA A 239 15.45 -5.96 0.17
C ALA A 239 15.43 -6.96 -1.01
N ASN A 240 16.59 -7.40 -1.48
CA ASN A 240 16.71 -8.38 -2.55
C ASN A 240 16.18 -9.77 -2.14
N LEU A 241 16.44 -10.20 -0.90
CA LEU A 241 15.86 -11.43 -0.34
C LEU A 241 14.34 -11.36 -0.28
N ILE A 242 13.79 -10.25 0.24
CA ILE A 242 12.33 -10.05 0.29
C ILE A 242 11.74 -10.04 -1.12
N LYS A 243 12.37 -9.38 -2.09
CA LYS A 243 11.94 -9.39 -3.50
C LYS A 243 11.91 -10.82 -4.08
N SER A 244 12.95 -11.61 -3.85
CA SER A 244 13.01 -13.01 -4.27
C SER A 244 11.86 -13.83 -3.68
N PHE A 245 11.59 -13.67 -2.38
CA PHE A 245 10.48 -14.35 -1.72
C PHE A 245 9.11 -13.91 -2.25
N ILE A 246 8.91 -12.60 -2.48
CA ILE A 246 7.67 -12.09 -3.10
C ILE A 246 7.47 -12.68 -4.49
N TYR A 247 8.53 -12.77 -5.31
CA TYR A 247 8.47 -13.38 -6.63
C TYR A 247 8.04 -14.85 -6.56
N GLN A 248 8.66 -15.64 -5.67
CA GLN A 248 8.30 -17.05 -5.46
C GLN A 248 6.84 -17.18 -4.99
N LYS A 249 6.43 -16.35 -4.02
CA LYS A 249 5.05 -16.30 -3.52
C LYS A 249 4.04 -16.01 -4.63
N ASN A 250 4.34 -15.03 -5.50
CA ASN A 250 3.44 -14.67 -6.60
C ASN A 250 3.35 -15.80 -7.63
N LYS A 251 4.45 -16.47 -7.95
CA LYS A 251 4.44 -17.66 -8.82
C LYS A 251 3.54 -18.77 -8.27
N ILE A 252 3.65 -19.05 -6.97
CA ILE A 252 2.80 -20.02 -6.27
C ILE A 252 1.33 -19.59 -6.30
N SER A 253 1.05 -18.33 -5.95
CA SER A 253 -0.33 -17.80 -5.93
C SER A 253 -1.00 -17.87 -7.31
N ASN A 254 -0.25 -17.57 -8.37
CA ASN A 254 -0.75 -17.66 -9.74
C ASN A 254 -1.04 -19.11 -10.15
N THR A 255 -0.18 -20.04 -9.74
CA THR A 255 -0.37 -21.48 -10.01
C THR A 255 -1.57 -22.03 -9.26
N SER A 256 -1.68 -21.74 -7.96
CA SER A 256 -2.85 -22.06 -7.14
C SER A 256 -4.15 -21.51 -7.74
N SER A 257 -4.14 -20.25 -8.20
CA SER A 257 -5.32 -19.65 -8.83
C SER A 257 -5.73 -20.36 -10.13
N ARG A 258 -4.76 -20.83 -10.93
CA ARG A 258 -5.04 -21.63 -12.14
C ARG A 258 -5.66 -22.97 -11.79
N ILE A 259 -5.12 -23.66 -10.78
CA ILE A 259 -5.68 -24.92 -10.27
C ILE A 259 -7.12 -24.73 -9.80
N CYS A 260 -7.39 -23.76 -8.92
CA CYS A 260 -8.75 -23.48 -8.44
C CYS A 260 -9.71 -23.14 -9.58
N ASN A 261 -9.27 -22.36 -10.57
CA ASN A 261 -10.08 -22.04 -11.75
C ASN A 261 -10.36 -23.29 -12.61
N CYS A 262 -9.41 -24.21 -12.72
CA CYS A 262 -9.59 -25.47 -13.42
C CYS A 262 -10.62 -26.35 -12.71
N ILE A 263 -10.48 -26.57 -11.39
CA ILE A 263 -11.44 -27.34 -10.57
C ILE A 263 -12.85 -26.75 -10.70
N ASN A 264 -13.00 -25.45 -10.45
CA ASN A 264 -14.30 -24.76 -10.55
C ASN A 264 -14.89 -24.86 -11.96
N GLY A 265 -14.03 -24.79 -12.98
CA GLY A 265 -14.43 -24.94 -14.38
C GLY A 265 -14.94 -26.33 -14.72
N ILE A 266 -14.27 -27.37 -14.22
CA ILE A 266 -14.67 -28.77 -14.34
C ILE A 266 -16.02 -28.99 -13.64
N GLN A 267 -16.12 -28.64 -12.35
CA GLN A 267 -17.33 -28.82 -11.56
C GLN A 267 -18.54 -28.13 -12.19
N LYS A 268 -18.37 -26.86 -12.61
CA LYS A 268 -19.44 -26.12 -13.29
C LYS A 268 -19.81 -26.71 -14.65
N THR A 269 -18.86 -27.32 -15.36
CA THR A 269 -19.16 -28.03 -16.62
C THR A 269 -20.01 -29.28 -16.35
N ILE A 270 -19.65 -30.06 -15.32
CA ILE A 270 -20.42 -31.22 -14.86
C ILE A 270 -21.86 -30.81 -14.54
N GLU A 271 -22.04 -29.73 -13.76
CA GLU A 271 -23.35 -29.21 -13.38
C GLU A 271 -24.18 -28.74 -14.59
N ILE A 272 -23.61 -27.89 -15.46
CA ILE A 272 -24.34 -27.31 -16.60
C ILE A 272 -24.71 -28.38 -17.62
N SER A 273 -23.84 -29.39 -17.81
CA SER A 273 -24.04 -30.44 -18.81
C SER A 273 -24.66 -31.72 -18.23
N SER A 274 -25.01 -31.72 -16.95
CA SER A 274 -25.54 -32.88 -16.22
C SER A 274 -24.70 -34.15 -16.43
N LEU A 275 -23.38 -34.00 -16.40
CA LEU A 275 -22.45 -35.14 -16.53
C LEU A 275 -22.34 -35.89 -15.18
N PRO A 276 -22.06 -37.19 -15.19
CA PRO A 276 -21.73 -37.90 -13.95
C PRO A 276 -20.35 -37.46 -13.44
N SER A 277 -20.15 -37.39 -12.12
CA SER A 277 -18.88 -36.94 -11.53
C SER A 277 -17.73 -37.93 -11.75
N ASN A 278 -18.06 -39.22 -11.81
CA ASN A 278 -17.14 -40.32 -12.09
C ASN A 278 -16.88 -40.55 -13.59
N ILE A 279 -17.23 -39.58 -14.46
CA ILE A 279 -16.89 -39.65 -15.88
C ILE A 279 -15.37 -39.75 -16.05
N LYS A 280 -14.92 -40.56 -17.01
CA LYS A 280 -13.50 -40.64 -17.36
C LYS A 280 -12.99 -39.32 -17.90
N ILE A 281 -11.73 -39.01 -17.68
CA ILE A 281 -11.11 -37.77 -18.17
C ILE A 281 -11.18 -37.69 -19.70
N SER A 282 -10.90 -38.79 -20.40
CA SER A 282 -11.03 -38.90 -21.87
C SER A 282 -12.45 -38.56 -22.34
N GLU A 283 -13.46 -39.21 -21.76
CA GLU A 283 -14.87 -38.99 -22.07
C GLU A 283 -15.31 -37.55 -21.75
N PHE A 284 -14.84 -36.98 -20.64
CA PHE A 284 -15.13 -35.59 -20.27
C PHE A 284 -14.58 -34.61 -21.32
N ILE A 285 -13.35 -34.81 -21.78
CA ILE A 285 -12.73 -33.97 -22.81
C ILE A 285 -13.48 -34.08 -24.13
N GLU A 286 -13.89 -35.29 -24.54
CA GLU A 286 -14.72 -35.49 -25.73
C GLU A 286 -16.06 -34.76 -25.63
N LYS A 287 -16.75 -34.88 -24.49
CA LYS A 287 -18.02 -34.17 -24.24
C LYS A 287 -17.82 -32.66 -24.25
N LEU A 288 -16.71 -32.17 -23.70
CA LEU A 288 -16.39 -30.75 -23.68
C LEU A 288 -16.11 -30.21 -25.10
N ASN A 289 -15.37 -30.95 -25.92
CA ASN A 289 -15.16 -30.62 -27.34
C ASN A 289 -16.48 -30.57 -28.10
N TYR A 290 -17.35 -31.57 -27.93
CA TYR A 290 -18.69 -31.56 -28.53
C TYR A 290 -19.51 -30.33 -28.11
N LYS A 291 -19.45 -29.94 -26.84
CA LYS A 291 -20.13 -28.72 -26.34
C LYS A 291 -19.55 -27.43 -26.93
N ILE A 292 -18.24 -27.38 -27.18
CA ILE A 292 -17.60 -26.26 -27.88
C ILE A 292 -18.11 -26.19 -29.32
N GLU A 293 -18.18 -27.30 -30.04
CA GLU A 293 -18.71 -27.36 -31.40
C GLU A 293 -20.19 -26.93 -31.44
N GLU A 294 -21.03 -27.51 -30.56
CA GLU A 294 -22.46 -27.18 -30.44
C GLU A 294 -22.68 -25.67 -30.23
N THR A 295 -21.92 -25.08 -29.30
CA THR A 295 -22.03 -23.64 -28.99
C THR A 295 -21.41 -22.75 -30.07
N THR A 296 -20.40 -23.24 -30.80
CA THR A 296 -19.79 -22.52 -31.93
C THR A 296 -20.79 -22.31 -33.05
N LEU A 297 -21.63 -23.30 -33.35
CA LEU A 297 -22.67 -23.20 -34.39
C LEU A 297 -23.77 -22.19 -34.05
N ARG A 298 -23.94 -21.85 -32.75
CA ARG A 298 -24.99 -20.93 -32.28
C ARG A 298 -24.49 -19.51 -31.98
N LYS A 299 -23.16 -19.31 -31.87
CA LYS A 299 -22.57 -18.07 -31.33
C LYS A 299 -22.80 -16.82 -32.17
N GLU A 300 -23.09 -16.96 -33.47
CA GLU A 300 -23.27 -15.82 -34.38
C GLU A 300 -24.54 -15.01 -34.06
N ASN A 301 -25.54 -15.64 -33.43
CA ASN A 301 -26.85 -15.03 -33.17
C ASN A 301 -27.28 -15.08 -31.69
N ASP A 302 -26.46 -15.66 -30.79
CA ASP A 302 -26.80 -15.84 -29.38
C ASP A 302 -25.63 -15.48 -28.45
N GLN A 303 -25.81 -14.38 -27.69
CA GLN A 303 -24.83 -13.90 -26.73
C GLN A 303 -24.64 -14.86 -25.53
N ALA A 304 -25.65 -15.68 -25.20
CA ALA A 304 -25.52 -16.72 -24.19
C ALA A 304 -24.66 -17.89 -24.70
N ALA A 305 -24.86 -18.32 -25.95
CA ALA A 305 -24.02 -19.32 -26.60
C ALA A 305 -22.55 -18.87 -26.70
N LEU A 306 -22.29 -17.59 -27.01
CA LEU A 306 -20.93 -17.04 -27.00
C LEU A 306 -20.26 -17.13 -25.62
N LYS A 307 -20.99 -16.82 -24.54
CA LYS A 307 -20.48 -16.92 -23.17
C LYS A 307 -20.15 -18.37 -22.79
N LEU A 308 -21.02 -19.31 -23.14
CA LEU A 308 -20.81 -20.74 -22.88
C LEU A 308 -19.63 -21.28 -23.70
N ASN A 309 -19.51 -20.91 -24.98
CA ASN A 309 -18.39 -21.30 -25.83
C ASN A 309 -17.04 -20.84 -25.25
N ASN A 310 -16.96 -19.56 -24.86
CA ASN A 310 -15.76 -19.00 -24.22
C ASN A 310 -15.44 -19.71 -22.90
N PHE A 311 -16.47 -20.05 -22.11
CA PHE A 311 -16.31 -20.80 -20.87
C PHE A 311 -15.74 -22.20 -21.13
N TYR A 312 -16.37 -23.01 -21.99
CA TYR A 312 -15.93 -24.38 -22.28
C TYR A 312 -14.52 -24.41 -22.90
N THR A 313 -14.23 -23.50 -23.83
CA THR A 313 -12.90 -23.36 -24.43
C THR A 313 -11.83 -23.07 -23.37
N LYS A 314 -12.16 -22.21 -22.40
CA LYS A 314 -11.25 -21.89 -21.28
C LYS A 314 -11.04 -23.09 -20.36
N VAL A 315 -12.10 -23.85 -20.06
CA VAL A 315 -11.98 -25.09 -19.25
C VAL A 315 -11.08 -26.10 -19.98
N LEU A 316 -11.35 -26.35 -21.26
CA LEU A 316 -10.55 -27.29 -22.06
C LEU A 316 -9.08 -26.86 -22.09
N SER A 317 -8.80 -25.61 -22.41
CA SER A 317 -7.44 -25.05 -22.43
C SER A 317 -6.73 -25.17 -21.07
N SER A 318 -7.47 -25.02 -19.96
CA SER A 318 -6.90 -25.19 -18.61
C SER A 318 -6.45 -26.63 -18.35
N ILE A 319 -7.18 -27.62 -18.88
CA ILE A 319 -6.85 -29.04 -18.75
C ILE A 319 -5.69 -29.40 -19.69
N VAL A 320 -5.80 -29.06 -20.98
CA VAL A 320 -4.91 -29.62 -22.01
C VAL A 320 -3.73 -28.72 -22.40
N SER A 321 -3.69 -27.45 -21.97
CA SER A 321 -2.69 -26.47 -22.42
C SER A 321 -1.98 -25.73 -21.29
N ASP A 322 -2.53 -25.70 -20.07
CA ASP A 322 -1.84 -25.08 -18.95
C ASP A 322 -0.68 -25.96 -18.48
N LYS A 323 0.56 -25.54 -18.75
CA LYS A 323 1.78 -26.27 -18.37
C LYS A 323 1.85 -26.64 -16.88
N SER A 324 1.18 -25.87 -16.01
CA SER A 324 1.13 -26.14 -14.58
C SER A 324 0.21 -27.33 -14.26
N ILE A 325 -0.86 -27.48 -15.04
CA ILE A 325 -1.83 -28.57 -14.93
C ILE A 325 -1.35 -29.81 -15.69
N ILE A 326 -0.79 -29.64 -16.89
CA ILE A 326 -0.25 -30.75 -17.71
C ILE A 326 0.78 -31.57 -16.93
N LYS A 327 1.67 -30.93 -16.16
CA LYS A 327 2.62 -31.66 -15.32
C LYS A 327 1.97 -32.52 -14.24
N LEU A 328 0.77 -32.15 -13.79
CA LEU A 328 0.00 -32.95 -12.84
C LEU A 328 -0.76 -34.07 -13.57
N LEU A 329 -1.15 -33.84 -14.82
CA LEU A 329 -1.72 -34.85 -15.69
C LEU A 329 -0.71 -35.95 -16.08
N GLU A 330 0.59 -35.73 -15.95
CA GLU A 330 1.60 -36.80 -16.11
C GLU A 330 1.47 -37.92 -15.06
N TYR A 331 0.73 -37.68 -13.97
CA TYR A 331 0.51 -38.63 -12.87
C TYR A 331 -0.89 -39.25 -12.84
N ILE A 332 -1.72 -39.00 -13.86
CA ILE A 332 -3.08 -39.53 -13.97
C ILE A 332 -3.29 -40.11 -15.38
N ASP A 333 -3.96 -41.25 -15.47
CA ASP A 333 -4.32 -41.83 -16.77
C ASP A 333 -5.60 -41.13 -17.29
N MET A 334 -5.74 -41.03 -18.60
CA MET A 334 -6.97 -40.52 -19.23
C MET A 334 -8.17 -41.44 -18.97
N GLU A 335 -7.90 -42.69 -18.55
CA GLU A 335 -8.90 -43.66 -18.10
C GLU A 335 -9.35 -43.46 -16.64
N ASP A 336 -8.64 -42.65 -15.85
CA ASP A 336 -9.07 -42.27 -14.50
C ASP A 336 -10.26 -41.29 -14.55
N THR A 337 -10.90 -41.08 -13.40
CA THR A 337 -12.11 -40.25 -13.34
C THR A 337 -11.80 -38.76 -13.14
N ILE A 338 -12.76 -37.91 -13.48
CA ILE A 338 -12.67 -36.48 -13.18
C ILE A 338 -12.58 -36.20 -11.68
N ASP A 339 -13.22 -37.02 -10.83
CA ASP A 339 -13.10 -36.91 -9.38
C ASP A 339 -11.65 -37.17 -8.91
N ASP A 340 -10.95 -38.13 -9.53
CA ASP A 340 -9.52 -38.39 -9.26
C ASP A 340 -8.64 -37.19 -9.65
N LEU A 341 -8.91 -36.59 -10.82
CA LEU A 341 -8.21 -35.37 -11.26
C LEU A 341 -8.43 -34.22 -10.28
N ILE A 342 -9.66 -33.99 -9.85
CA ILE A 342 -9.98 -32.94 -8.86
C ILE A 342 -9.20 -33.19 -7.57
N LEU A 343 -9.16 -34.43 -7.08
CA LEU A 343 -8.46 -34.78 -5.85
C LEU A 343 -6.94 -34.53 -5.93
N ILE A 344 -6.31 -34.85 -7.07
CA ILE A 344 -4.89 -34.53 -7.31
C ILE A 344 -4.66 -33.01 -7.32
N LEU A 345 -5.51 -32.27 -8.02
CA LEU A 345 -5.43 -30.81 -8.11
C LEU A 345 -5.61 -30.15 -6.74
N GLU A 346 -6.55 -30.61 -5.93
CA GLU A 346 -6.76 -30.13 -4.56
C GLU A 346 -5.55 -30.41 -3.66
N LYS A 347 -4.96 -31.60 -3.77
CA LYS A 347 -3.75 -31.97 -3.03
C LYS A 347 -2.56 -31.08 -3.39
N GLU A 348 -2.34 -30.82 -4.68
CA GLU A 348 -1.27 -29.92 -5.11
C GLU A 348 -1.52 -28.48 -4.63
N ASN A 349 -2.76 -28.01 -4.73
CA ASN A 349 -3.13 -26.68 -4.22
C ASN A 349 -2.85 -26.54 -2.72
N PHE A 350 -3.12 -27.59 -1.93
CA PHE A 350 -2.79 -27.63 -0.51
C PHE A 350 -1.28 -27.54 -0.26
N ILE A 351 -0.45 -28.26 -1.04
CA ILE A 351 1.01 -28.19 -0.96
C ILE A 351 1.50 -26.78 -1.28
N LEU A 352 0.99 -26.16 -2.34
CA LEU A 352 1.31 -24.79 -2.75
C LEU A 352 0.96 -23.77 -1.66
N GLU A 353 -0.21 -23.86 -1.04
CA GLU A 353 -0.58 -22.98 0.08
C GLU A 353 0.33 -23.19 1.31
N SER A 354 0.75 -24.42 1.59
CA SER A 354 1.75 -24.70 2.63
C SER A 354 3.10 -24.04 2.33
N GLN A 355 3.59 -24.13 1.09
CA GLN A 355 4.83 -23.47 0.66
C GLN A 355 4.73 -21.94 0.74
N LYS A 356 3.60 -21.37 0.30
CA LYS A 356 3.31 -19.93 0.41
C LYS A 356 3.36 -19.46 1.86
N ASN A 357 2.82 -20.25 2.79
CA ASN A 357 2.89 -19.95 4.23
C ASN A 357 4.33 -19.99 4.75
N LYS A 358 5.14 -20.98 4.34
CA LYS A 358 6.57 -21.02 4.65
C LYS A 358 7.33 -19.79 4.12
N ILE A 359 7.02 -19.34 2.91
CA ILE A 359 7.63 -18.12 2.33
C ILE A 359 7.20 -16.87 3.11
N ASN A 360 5.92 -16.77 3.50
CA ASN A 360 5.46 -15.66 4.35
C ASN A 360 6.21 -15.62 5.69
N LEU A 361 6.49 -16.78 6.29
CA LEU A 361 7.30 -16.87 7.52
C LEU A 361 8.75 -16.40 7.27
N LYS A 362 9.38 -16.82 6.17
CA LYS A 362 10.73 -16.36 5.79
C LYS A 362 10.80 -14.84 5.61
N ILE A 363 9.81 -14.24 4.94
CA ILE A 363 9.73 -12.77 4.80
C ILE A 363 9.65 -12.10 6.16
N LYS A 364 8.88 -12.66 7.10
CA LYS A 364 8.75 -12.11 8.46
C LYS A 364 10.06 -12.23 9.26
N GLN A 365 10.78 -13.35 9.12
CA GLN A 365 12.06 -13.59 9.79
C GLN A 365 13.14 -12.62 9.31
N VAL A 366 13.29 -12.48 7.99
CA VAL A 366 14.25 -11.53 7.39
C VAL A 366 13.92 -10.07 7.76
N ALA A 367 12.64 -9.74 7.94
CA ALA A 367 12.22 -8.42 8.41
C ALA A 367 12.32 -8.22 9.94
N SER A 368 12.74 -9.23 10.70
CA SER A 368 12.87 -9.15 12.17
C SER A 368 14.32 -9.17 12.67
N GLU A 369 15.26 -9.62 11.84
CA GLU A 369 16.72 -9.62 12.08
C GLU A 369 17.38 -8.31 11.60
#